data_AF-A0A1Y4VFJ3-F1
#
_entry.id   AF-A0A1Y4VFJ3-F1
#
_cell.length_a   1.000
_cell.length_b   1.000
_cell.length_c   1.000
_cell.angle_alpha   90.00
_cell.angle_beta   90.00
_cell.angle_gamma   90.00
#
_symmetry.space_group_name_H-M   'P 1'
#
loop_
_entity.id
_entity.type
_entity.pdbx_description
1 polymer ?
#
loop_
_entity_poly.entity_id
_entity_poly.type
_entity_poly.pdbx_seq_one_letter_code
_entity_poly.pdbx_strand_id
1 'polypeptide(L)'
;MKKFDFIRMKYFLYCLVKRSGFDHARFIKKHNCFNAMGENCFFQPYNLPADSQFIRFGNNVVVASDVSFVCHDVIHHVLNHHPKFTGEYSVYWDVIDIKDNVFIGTGSIILGVSR
;
A
#
# COMPACT_ATOMS: atom_id res chain seq x y z
N MET A 1 -12.19 -1.15 17.32
CA MET A 1 -11.67 -0.89 15.96
C MET A 1 -10.24 -0.38 16.10
N LYS A 2 -9.24 -0.97 15.44
CA LYS A 2 -7.86 -0.51 15.62
C LYS A 2 -7.74 0.92 15.07
N LYS A 3 -6.86 1.74 15.64
CA LYS A 3 -6.66 3.15 15.25
C LYS A 3 -6.45 3.32 13.74
N PHE A 4 -5.76 2.36 13.12
CA PHE A 4 -5.48 2.36 11.69
C PHE A 4 -6.71 2.08 10.82
N ASP A 5 -7.60 1.18 11.25
CA ASP A 5 -8.87 0.90 10.54
C ASP A 5 -9.76 2.14 10.46
N PHE A 6 -9.74 2.96 11.52
CA PHE A 6 -10.45 4.24 11.53
C PHE A 6 -9.88 5.22 10.50
N ILE A 7 -8.55 5.26 10.34
CA ILE A 7 -7.90 6.10 9.33
C ILE A 7 -8.26 5.63 7.92
N ARG A 8 -8.27 4.31 7.66
CA ARG A 8 -8.68 3.74 6.37
C ARG A 8 -10.12 4.11 6.02
N MET A 9 -11.04 3.96 6.97
CA MET A 9 -12.44 4.32 6.78
C MET A 9 -12.58 5.83 6.52
N LYS A 10 -11.86 6.67 7.28
CA LYS A 10 -11.84 8.13 7.07
C LYS A 10 -11.25 8.49 5.70
N TYR A 11 -10.20 7.81 5.25
CA TYR A 11 -9.61 7.99 3.93
C TYR A 11 -10.61 7.65 2.83
N PHE A 12 -11.29 6.50 2.95
CA PHE A 12 -12.30 6.09 1.99
C PHE A 12 -13.41 7.15 1.86
N LEU A 13 -13.95 7.62 2.98
CA LEU A 13 -14.95 8.70 2.99
C LEU A 13 -14.40 10.01 2.42
N TYR A 14 -13.15 10.35 2.74
CA TYR A 14 -12.49 11.54 2.19
C TYR A 14 -12.38 11.49 0.66
N CYS A 15 -12.08 10.31 0.10
CA CYS A 15 -11.96 10.12 -1.34
C CYS A 15 -13.31 10.20 -2.08
N LEU A 16 -14.44 9.99 -1.39
CA LEU A 16 -15.76 10.21 -1.97
C LEU A 16 -16.06 11.70 -2.17
N VAL A 17 -15.58 12.56 -1.25
CA VAL A 17 -15.80 14.01 -1.28
C VAL A 17 -14.76 14.73 -2.12
N LYS A 18 -13.49 14.36 -2.02
CA LYS A 18 -12.38 14.94 -2.79
C LYS A 18 -12.03 14.01 -3.93
N ARG A 19 -12.10 14.50 -5.17
CA ARG A 19 -11.84 13.68 -6.38
C ARG A 19 -10.41 13.77 -6.90
N SER A 20 -9.64 14.76 -6.44
CA SER A 20 -8.25 14.95 -6.87
C SER A 20 -7.30 13.99 -6.15
N GLY A 21 -6.49 13.25 -6.90
CA GLY A 21 -5.44 12.39 -6.33
C GLY A 21 -4.36 13.18 -5.57
N PHE A 22 -4.22 14.49 -5.80
CA PHE A 22 -3.37 15.35 -4.96
C PHE A 22 -3.96 15.59 -3.57
N ASP A 23 -5.30 15.69 -3.45
CA ASP A 23 -5.95 15.79 -2.15
C ASP A 23 -5.78 14.50 -1.35
N HIS A 24 -5.90 13.36 -2.03
CA HIS A 24 -5.70 12.03 -1.44
C HIS A 24 -4.27 11.85 -0.94
N ALA A 25 -3.28 12.18 -1.78
CA ALA A 25 -1.87 12.17 -1.41
C ALA A 25 -1.58 13.06 -0.19
N ARG A 26 -2.16 14.27 -0.14
CA ARG A 26 -2.04 15.15 1.04
C ARG A 26 -2.66 14.55 2.29
N PHE A 27 -3.80 13.87 2.19
CA PHE A 27 -4.41 13.16 3.32
C PHE A 27 -3.49 12.04 3.82
N ILE A 28 -2.99 11.19 2.92
CA ILE A 28 -2.10 10.07 3.22
C ILE A 28 -0.87 10.57 3.97
N LYS A 29 -0.22 11.62 3.46
CA LYS A 29 0.94 12.24 4.10
C LYS A 29 0.60 12.86 5.45
N LYS A 30 -0.50 13.63 5.55
CA LYS A 30 -0.93 14.29 6.80
C LYS A 30 -1.26 13.29 7.92
N HIS A 31 -1.68 12.08 7.57
CA HIS A 31 -2.10 11.07 8.55
C HIS A 31 -1.08 9.94 8.72
N ASN A 32 0.12 10.08 8.12
CA ASN A 32 1.20 9.09 8.17
C ASN A 32 0.68 7.68 7.82
N CYS A 33 -0.16 7.60 6.78
CA CYS A 33 -0.70 6.34 6.31
C CYS A 33 0.39 5.44 5.72
N PHE A 34 1.37 6.05 5.04
CA PHE A 34 2.56 5.38 4.53
C PHE A 34 3.73 5.56 5.50
N ASN A 35 4.73 4.68 5.41
CA ASN A 35 5.95 4.78 6.19
C ASN A 35 6.66 6.11 5.93
N ALA A 36 6.78 6.46 4.64
CA ALA A 36 7.34 7.71 4.18
C ALA A 36 6.69 8.12 2.86
N MET A 37 6.53 9.43 2.65
CA MET A 37 6.01 10.00 1.42
C MET A 37 6.66 11.36 1.14
N GLY A 38 7.31 11.48 -0.01
CA GLY A 38 7.95 12.73 -0.45
C GLY A 38 6.95 13.82 -0.84
N GLU A 39 7.42 14.82 -1.59
CA GLU A 39 6.60 15.92 -2.07
C GLU A 39 6.03 15.67 -3.47
N ASN A 40 5.03 16.47 -3.87
CA ASN A 40 4.42 16.47 -5.19
C ASN A 40 3.89 15.11 -5.67
N CYS A 41 3.32 14.32 -4.77
CA CYS A 41 2.76 13.02 -5.11
C CYS A 41 1.27 13.12 -5.47
N PHE A 42 0.82 12.22 -6.35
CA PHE A 42 -0.57 12.03 -6.73
C PHE A 42 -0.96 10.58 -6.48
N PHE A 43 -2.09 10.35 -5.81
CA PHE A 43 -2.55 9.00 -5.48
C PHE A 43 -4.05 8.88 -5.70
N GLN A 44 -4.46 8.17 -6.73
CA GLN A 44 -5.88 7.99 -7.07
C GLN A 44 -6.58 6.78 -6.38
N PRO A 45 -5.89 5.71 -5.94
CA PRO A 45 -6.59 4.55 -5.36
C PRO A 45 -7.42 4.89 -4.11
N TYR A 46 -8.66 4.38 -4.07
CA TYR A 46 -9.58 4.56 -2.95
C TYR A 46 -9.28 3.64 -1.77
N ASN A 47 -8.64 2.49 -2.05
CA ASN A 47 -8.30 1.51 -1.05
C ASN A 47 -6.88 1.74 -0.56
N LEU A 48 -6.75 2.19 0.70
CA LEU A 48 -5.47 2.15 1.39
C LEU A 48 -5.15 0.67 1.70
N PRO A 49 -3.93 0.15 1.48
CA PRO A 49 -3.56 -1.22 1.90
C PRO A 49 -3.52 -1.38 3.42
N ALA A 50 -3.78 -2.59 3.95
CA ALA A 50 -3.79 -2.83 5.41
C ALA A 50 -2.42 -2.57 6.02
N ASP A 51 -1.40 -2.79 5.20
CA ASP A 51 0.00 -2.82 5.59
C ASP A 51 0.73 -1.67 4.92
N SER A 52 0.02 -0.57 4.70
CA SER A 52 0.57 0.61 4.03
C SER A 52 1.74 1.24 4.80
N GLN A 53 1.94 0.86 6.07
CA GLN A 53 3.15 1.13 6.86
C GLN A 53 4.44 0.53 6.26
N PHE A 54 4.35 -0.35 5.26
CA PHE A 54 5.49 -0.88 4.50
C PHE A 54 5.67 -0.20 3.14
N ILE A 55 4.90 0.85 2.84
CA ILE A 55 5.01 1.60 1.58
C ILE A 55 5.82 2.88 1.82
N ARG A 56 6.78 3.13 0.93
CA ARG A 56 7.60 4.35 0.90
C ARG A 56 7.56 4.96 -0.48
N PHE A 57 7.17 6.23 -0.56
CA PHE A 57 7.24 7.02 -1.79
C PHE A 57 8.30 8.10 -1.67
N GLY A 58 9.11 8.23 -2.73
CA GLY A 58 9.96 9.37 -2.98
C GLY A 58 9.19 10.63 -3.39
N ASN A 59 9.86 11.54 -4.07
CA ASN A 59 9.28 12.78 -4.59
C ASN A 59 8.66 12.57 -5.98
N ASN A 60 7.62 13.33 -6.31
CA ASN A 60 7.02 13.34 -7.64
C ASN A 60 6.56 11.95 -8.13
N VAL A 61 5.85 11.23 -7.26
CA VAL A 61 5.28 9.91 -7.58
C VAL A 61 3.81 10.06 -7.94
N VAL A 62 3.41 9.50 -9.07
CA VAL A 62 2.04 9.53 -9.57
C VAL A 62 1.50 8.12 -9.66
N VAL A 63 0.41 7.85 -8.94
CA VAL A 63 -0.27 6.55 -8.89
C VAL A 63 -1.67 6.71 -9.47
N ALA A 64 -1.91 6.04 -10.60
CA ALA A 64 -3.19 6.05 -11.28
C ALA A 64 -4.26 5.23 -10.52
N SER A 65 -5.51 5.29 -10.99
CA SER A 65 -6.60 4.50 -10.42
C SER A 65 -6.34 3.01 -10.57
N ASP A 66 -6.89 2.20 -9.67
CA ASP A 66 -6.81 0.75 -9.71
C ASP A 66 -5.37 0.20 -9.67
N VAL A 67 -4.47 0.91 -8.98
CA VAL A 67 -3.15 0.38 -8.60
C VAL A 67 -3.27 -0.27 -7.23
N SER A 68 -2.76 -1.49 -7.10
CA SER A 68 -2.73 -2.24 -5.84
C SER A 68 -1.30 -2.44 -5.35
N PHE A 69 -1.10 -2.24 -4.05
CA PHE A 69 0.17 -2.50 -3.36
C PHE A 69 -0.03 -3.65 -2.38
N VAL A 70 0.78 -4.69 -2.52
CA VAL A 70 0.70 -5.90 -1.70
C VAL A 70 2.05 -6.10 -1.01
N CYS A 71 2.11 -5.76 0.28
CA CYS A 71 3.36 -5.75 1.07
C CYS A 71 3.62 -7.07 1.82
N HIS A 72 2.73 -8.06 1.68
CA HIS A 72 2.87 -9.35 2.31
C HIS A 72 2.41 -10.47 1.38
N ASP A 73 2.97 -11.64 1.57
CA ASP A 73 2.43 -12.85 1.02
C ASP A 73 1.74 -13.69 2.10
N VAL A 74 0.83 -14.54 1.66
CA VAL A 74 0.15 -15.51 2.50
C VAL A 74 0.48 -16.95 2.10
N ILE A 75 1.64 -17.17 1.46
CA ILE A 75 2.01 -18.48 0.93
C ILE A 75 2.25 -19.50 2.05
N HIS A 76 2.61 -19.02 3.24
CA HIS A 76 2.75 -19.83 4.44
C HIS A 76 1.49 -20.65 4.76
N HIS A 77 0.28 -20.15 4.44
CA HIS A 77 -0.94 -20.95 4.58
C HIS A 77 -0.94 -22.17 3.66
N VAL A 78 -0.41 -22.07 2.44
CA VAL A 78 -0.30 -23.20 1.53
C VAL A 78 0.79 -24.16 2.00
N LEU A 79 1.97 -23.63 2.34
CA LEU A 79 3.12 -24.46 2.71
C LEU A 79 2.91 -25.21 4.03
N ASN A 80 2.33 -24.56 5.06
CA ASN A 80 2.08 -25.19 6.35
C ASN A 80 1.01 -26.30 6.29
N HIS A 81 0.12 -26.29 5.31
CA HIS A 81 -0.91 -27.33 5.14
C HIS A 81 -0.53 -28.40 4.11
N HIS A 82 0.64 -28.30 3.50
CA HIS A 82 1.05 -29.23 2.46
C HIS A 82 1.85 -30.41 3.05
N PRO A 83 1.43 -31.66 2.84
CA PRO A 83 1.95 -32.83 3.56
C PRO A 83 3.42 -33.16 3.26
N LYS A 84 4.00 -32.62 2.18
CA LYS A 84 5.42 -32.82 1.85
C LYS A 84 6.35 -31.77 2.45
N PHE A 85 5.82 -30.65 2.95
CA PHE A 85 6.62 -29.60 3.56
C PHE A 85 6.52 -29.74 5.07
N THR A 86 7.63 -30.04 5.73
CA THR A 86 7.71 -30.17 7.18
C THR A 86 8.45 -28.93 7.72
N GLY A 87 7.69 -27.92 8.13
CA GLY A 87 8.23 -26.68 8.69
C GLY A 87 7.13 -25.70 9.10
N GLU A 88 7.45 -24.77 10.01
CA GLU A 88 6.59 -23.63 10.33
C GLU A 88 7.02 -22.44 9.46
N TYR A 89 6.25 -22.19 8.41
CA TYR A 89 6.39 -21.01 7.57
C TYR A 89 5.60 -19.86 8.21
N SER A 90 6.25 -18.69 8.34
CA SER A 90 5.64 -17.47 8.89
C SER A 90 5.21 -16.51 7.78
N VAL A 91 4.35 -15.55 8.11
CA VAL A 91 3.99 -14.44 7.21
C VAL A 91 5.24 -13.61 6.96
N TYR A 92 5.55 -13.36 5.69
CA TYR A 92 6.61 -12.44 5.31
C TYR A 92 6.05 -11.07 4.92
N TRP A 93 6.78 -10.04 5.33
CA TRP A 93 6.46 -8.64 5.10
C TRP A 93 7.67 -7.98 4.43
N ASP A 94 7.43 -7.25 3.34
CA ASP A 94 8.48 -6.50 2.67
C ASP A 94 8.06 -5.05 2.39
N VAL A 95 9.07 -4.19 2.27
CA VAL A 95 8.89 -2.78 2.01
C VAL A 95 8.81 -2.54 0.51
N ILE A 96 7.71 -1.94 0.06
CA ILE A 96 7.62 -1.40 -1.30
C ILE A 96 8.18 0.02 -1.27
N ASP A 97 9.34 0.21 -1.90
CA ASP A 97 10.06 1.49 -1.93
C ASP A 97 10.08 2.08 -3.35
N ILE A 98 9.11 2.95 -3.64
CA ILE A 98 8.98 3.67 -4.90
C ILE A 98 9.82 4.94 -4.85
N LYS A 99 10.76 5.07 -5.78
CA LYS A 99 11.72 6.18 -5.86
C LYS A 99 11.13 7.43 -6.53
N ASP A 100 11.95 8.46 -6.63
CA ASP A 100 11.58 9.75 -7.19
C ASP A 100 11.21 9.66 -8.68
N ASN A 101 10.27 10.50 -9.13
CA ASN A 101 9.86 10.66 -10.53
C ASN A 101 9.27 9.39 -11.16
N VAL A 102 8.41 8.68 -10.43
CA VAL A 102 7.79 7.43 -10.89
C VAL A 102 6.31 7.65 -11.22
N PHE A 103 5.88 7.16 -12.38
CA PHE A 103 4.48 7.01 -12.73
C PHE A 103 4.09 5.52 -12.69
N ILE A 104 3.00 5.19 -12.02
CA ILE A 104 2.42 3.84 -11.96
C ILE A 104 1.04 3.87 -12.63
N GLY A 105 0.93 3.14 -13.75
CA GLY A 105 -0.28 3.09 -14.57
C GLY A 105 -1.39 2.22 -13.97
N THR A 106 -2.61 2.46 -14.42
CA THR A 106 -3.82 1.75 -13.97
C THR A 106 -3.74 0.24 -14.19
N GLY A 107 -4.30 -0.52 -13.24
CA GLY A 107 -4.30 -1.99 -13.26
C GLY A 107 -2.98 -2.63 -12.81
N SER A 108 -1.99 -1.83 -12.43
CA SER A 108 -0.71 -2.35 -11.94
C SER A 108 -0.85 -2.93 -10.54
N ILE A 109 -0.21 -4.07 -10.32
CA ILE A 109 -0.03 -4.66 -9.00
C ILE A 109 1.46 -4.60 -8.66
N ILE A 110 1.78 -3.90 -7.57
CA ILE A 110 3.13 -3.80 -7.04
C ILE A 110 3.25 -4.73 -5.85
N LEU A 111 4.16 -5.71 -5.96
CA LEU A 111 4.41 -6.72 -4.94
C LEU A 111 5.71 -6.42 -4.19
N GLY A 112 5.68 -6.52 -2.86
CA GLY A 112 6.91 -6.71 -2.06
C GLY A 112 7.44 -8.12 -2.30
N VAL A 113 8.74 -8.28 -2.51
CA VAL A 113 9.31 -9.57 -2.91
C VAL A 113 9.57 -10.41 -1.67
N SER A 114 8.83 -11.52 -1.56
CA SER A 114 9.14 -12.62 -0.64
C SER A 114 10.48 -13.27 -1.01
N ARG A 115 11.40 -13.40 -0.06
CA ARG A 115 12.69 -14.09 -0.25
C ARG A 115 12.58 -15.59 -0.04
#